data_AF-A0A2P8IFC5-F1
#
_entry.id   AF-A0A2P8IFC5-F1
#
_cell.length_a   1.000
_cell.length_b   1.000
_cell.length_c   1.000
_cell.angle_alpha   90.00
_cell.angle_beta   90.00
_cell.angle_gamma   90.00
#
_symmetry.space_group_name_H-M   'P 1'
#
loop_
_entity.id
_entity.type
_entity.pdbx_description
1 polymer ?
#
loop_
_entity_poly.entity_id
_entity_poly.type
_entity_poly.pdbx_seq_one_letter_code
_entity_poly.pdbx_strand_id
1 'polypeptide(L)'
;MTAVDVGVIGGGPAGSVCALRLARLGHRVVLVERRPFPRPHVGEALSPGVRPLLDVLDLGHALDGALPSQGSLVRWEDTTTHLVPPDPRAVTVDRGRFDHALLAAARAAGVEVRQPVRAGRPRRVPSGWEIPLRHDTLHARFLVDASGRRRVTGGTTTAAGPRTLALHAVWPGTGPTRIGTGPRTWCWGASLPGGTFRAMAFLDPELLHRADPHRLLHHLLDSTGLFTDRPPTLDVTVCDATSYRADSPVTDDCVKVGEAAFTLDPLTSSGVDSALHSAMAAAVTVHTVLSEGDREAALAFYRDSRDRTAARHTAWTAAHYDRHQPHRDQPFWRRRAARPPDTHPPRPLTTDDLHRPVRLSADAAVVPTPCPVGDVVTMRRALTHPTLATPIAHVGSTELAPLLDCLGHTASLADLLRAWSAHLPARQAEATARWLFEQGLLVTG
;
A
#
# COMPACT_ATOMS: atom_id res chain seq x y z
N MET A 1 31.71 17.16 -11.32
CA MET A 1 30.78 17.26 -10.18
C MET A 1 30.64 15.89 -9.55
N THR A 2 30.68 15.77 -8.22
CA THR A 2 30.58 14.49 -7.51
C THR A 2 29.15 13.98 -7.55
N ALA A 3 28.92 12.75 -7.99
CA ALA A 3 27.61 12.10 -7.95
C ALA A 3 27.10 12.00 -6.51
N VAL A 4 25.79 12.14 -6.33
CA VAL A 4 25.14 11.85 -5.04
C VAL A 4 24.87 10.37 -4.89
N ASP A 5 24.60 9.89 -3.68
CA ASP A 5 24.30 8.48 -3.47
C ASP A 5 22.95 8.12 -4.10
N VAL A 6 21.92 8.94 -3.86
CA VAL A 6 20.57 8.67 -4.36
C VAL A 6 19.93 9.92 -4.99
N GLY A 7 19.47 9.76 -6.22
CA GLY A 7 18.59 10.72 -6.89
C GLY A 7 17.13 10.27 -6.80
N VAL A 8 16.22 11.14 -6.37
CA VAL A 8 14.79 10.85 -6.25
C VAL A 8 13.99 11.74 -7.19
N ILE A 9 13.16 11.15 -8.06
CA ILE A 9 12.31 11.91 -8.98
C ILE A 9 10.86 11.86 -8.51
N GLY A 10 10.33 12.98 -8.00
CA GLY A 10 8.97 13.15 -7.51
C GLY A 10 8.89 13.38 -6.00
N GLY A 11 8.20 14.43 -5.57
CA GLY A 11 8.05 14.86 -4.17
C GLY A 11 6.68 14.55 -3.55
N GLY A 12 5.95 13.58 -4.10
CA GLY A 12 4.73 13.05 -3.45
C GLY A 12 5.06 12.20 -2.21
N PRO A 13 4.06 11.61 -1.53
CA PRO A 13 4.25 10.86 -0.29
C PRO A 13 5.34 9.78 -0.37
N ALA A 14 5.34 8.99 -1.45
CA ALA A 14 6.35 7.94 -1.64
C ALA A 14 7.78 8.50 -1.76
N GLY A 15 7.97 9.55 -2.58
CA GLY A 15 9.30 10.11 -2.83
C GLY A 15 9.85 10.83 -1.61
N SER A 16 9.02 11.65 -0.95
CA SER A 16 9.42 12.39 0.25
C SER A 16 9.78 11.47 1.41
N VAL A 17 9.00 10.42 1.67
CA VAL A 17 9.30 9.46 2.75
C VAL A 17 10.49 8.58 2.43
N CYS A 18 10.66 8.16 1.16
CA CYS A 18 11.82 7.37 0.77
C CYS A 18 13.11 8.19 0.92
N ALA A 19 13.10 9.45 0.45
CA ALA A 19 14.22 10.38 0.58
C ALA A 19 14.55 10.68 2.05
N LEU A 20 13.52 10.96 2.87
CA LEU A 20 13.66 11.17 4.31
C LEU A 20 14.34 9.98 4.98
N ARG A 21 13.85 8.75 4.72
CA ARG A 21 14.40 7.55 5.35
C ARG A 21 15.83 7.30 4.90
N LEU A 22 16.14 7.47 3.61
CA LEU A 22 17.50 7.31 3.09
C LEU A 22 18.49 8.34 3.66
N ALA A 23 18.07 9.59 3.83
CA ALA A 23 18.89 10.61 4.48
C ALA A 23 19.16 10.27 5.96
N ARG A 24 18.14 9.79 6.69
CA ARG A 24 18.30 9.29 8.08
C ARG A 24 19.23 8.07 8.17
N LEU A 25 19.34 7.29 7.09
CA LEU A 25 20.26 6.16 6.96
C LEU A 25 21.67 6.58 6.49
N GLY A 26 21.96 7.89 6.41
CA GLY A 26 23.28 8.44 6.13
C GLY A 26 23.61 8.66 4.65
N HIS A 27 22.66 8.51 3.73
CA HIS A 27 22.89 8.70 2.29
C HIS A 27 22.79 10.17 1.89
N ARG A 28 23.63 10.61 0.94
CA ARG A 28 23.46 11.92 0.29
C ARG A 28 22.35 11.85 -0.75
N VAL A 29 21.21 12.48 -0.47
CA VAL A 29 20.00 12.42 -1.31
C VAL A 29 19.68 13.77 -1.95
N VAL A 30 19.38 13.75 -3.25
CA VAL A 30 18.79 14.89 -3.97
C VAL A 30 17.41 14.48 -4.50
N LEU A 31 16.38 15.27 -4.16
CA LEU A 31 15.02 15.06 -4.65
C LEU A 31 14.62 16.19 -5.61
N VAL A 32 14.14 15.82 -6.80
CA VAL A 32 13.61 16.77 -7.79
C VAL A 32 12.10 16.65 -7.92
N GLU A 33 11.40 17.78 -7.77
CA GLU A 33 9.94 17.86 -7.88
C GLU A 33 9.53 18.97 -8.85
N ARG A 34 8.66 18.61 -9.79
CA ARG A 34 8.30 19.45 -10.95
C ARG A 34 7.39 20.62 -10.60
N ARG A 35 6.61 20.55 -9.52
CA ARG A 35 5.67 21.59 -9.10
C ARG A 35 6.14 22.26 -7.80
N PRO A 36 5.87 23.55 -7.59
CA PRO A 36 6.03 24.14 -6.28
C PRO A 36 4.99 23.55 -5.31
N PHE A 37 5.36 23.45 -4.04
CA PHE A 37 4.45 23.02 -2.97
C PHE A 37 4.04 24.22 -2.11
N PRO A 38 2.83 24.20 -1.50
CA PRO A 38 1.81 23.14 -1.58
C PRO A 38 1.14 23.06 -2.96
N ARG A 39 0.65 21.87 -3.36
CA ARG A 39 -0.06 21.66 -4.64
C ARG A 39 -1.28 20.75 -4.51
N PRO A 40 -2.40 21.03 -5.21
CA PRO A 40 -3.55 20.13 -5.22
C PRO A 40 -3.20 18.74 -5.75
N HIS A 41 -3.77 17.70 -5.14
CA HIS A 41 -3.68 16.31 -5.59
C HIS A 41 -4.88 15.49 -5.11
N VAL A 42 -5.29 14.51 -5.90
CA VAL A 42 -6.39 13.58 -5.56
C VAL A 42 -5.91 12.49 -4.59
N GLY A 43 -6.80 12.04 -3.70
CA GLY A 43 -6.55 10.94 -2.76
C GLY A 43 -6.46 11.46 -1.33
N GLU A 44 -7.52 12.10 -0.88
CA GLU A 44 -7.61 12.84 0.38
C GLU A 44 -7.96 11.96 1.58
N ALA A 45 -8.71 10.86 1.38
CA ALA A 45 -9.02 9.93 2.45
C ALA A 45 -7.83 9.03 2.76
N LEU A 46 -7.35 9.10 4.01
CA LEU A 46 -6.26 8.28 4.52
C LEU A 46 -6.84 7.09 5.30
N SER A 47 -6.36 5.89 4.98
CA SER A 47 -6.72 4.69 5.72
C SER A 47 -6.16 4.75 7.16
N PRO A 48 -6.78 4.03 8.11
CA PRO A 48 -6.26 3.88 9.47
C PRO A 48 -4.79 3.42 9.56
N GLY A 49 -4.28 2.74 8.51
CA GLY A 49 -2.90 2.26 8.43
C GLY A 49 -1.85 3.36 8.28
N VAL A 50 -2.25 4.55 7.83
CA VAL A 50 -1.31 5.67 7.62
C VAL A 50 -0.78 6.24 8.94
N ARG A 51 -1.63 6.35 9.97
CA ARG A 51 -1.25 6.99 11.25
C ARG A 51 -0.05 6.28 11.93
N PRO A 52 -0.05 4.94 12.13
CA PRO A 52 1.11 4.24 12.69
C PRO A 52 2.42 4.47 11.90
N LEU A 53 2.35 4.56 10.57
CA LEU A 53 3.54 4.83 9.75
C LEU A 53 4.09 6.23 9.97
N LEU A 54 3.20 7.23 10.09
CA LEU A 54 3.61 8.59 10.41
C LEU A 54 4.22 8.66 11.81
N ASP A 55 3.68 7.94 12.78
CA ASP A 55 4.22 7.89 14.14
C ASP A 55 5.63 7.31 14.17
N VAL A 56 5.88 6.20 13.45
CA VAL A 56 7.24 5.62 13.30
C VAL A 56 8.23 6.58 12.64
N LEU A 57 7.75 7.55 11.85
CA LEU A 57 8.57 8.54 11.15
C LEU A 57 8.67 9.88 11.87
N ASP A 58 7.97 10.06 13.00
CA ASP A 58 7.79 11.33 13.71
C ASP A 58 7.10 12.41 12.86
N LEU A 59 6.15 12.00 12.01
CA LEU A 59 5.43 12.84 11.05
C LEU A 59 3.95 13.03 11.40
N GLY A 60 3.57 12.88 12.67
CA GLY A 60 2.18 13.09 13.11
C GLY A 60 1.63 14.47 12.73
N HIS A 61 2.49 15.50 12.73
CA HIS A 61 2.16 16.87 12.32
C HIS A 61 1.71 16.99 10.85
N ALA A 62 1.99 15.99 10.00
CA ALA A 62 1.49 15.99 8.62
C ALA A 62 -0.05 15.88 8.56
N LEU A 63 -0.70 15.47 9.65
CA LEU A 63 -2.15 15.41 9.80
C LEU A 63 -2.76 16.69 10.40
N ASP A 64 -1.97 17.75 10.62
CA ASP A 64 -2.50 19.00 11.15
C ASP A 64 -3.55 19.60 10.21
N GLY A 65 -4.74 19.86 10.75
CA GLY A 65 -5.90 20.32 9.98
C GLY A 65 -6.62 19.24 9.17
N ALA A 66 -6.29 17.95 9.39
CA ALA A 66 -7.08 16.85 8.86
C ALA A 66 -8.49 16.82 9.47
N LEU A 67 -9.48 16.39 8.69
CA LEU A 67 -10.83 16.15 9.16
C LEU A 67 -10.99 14.68 9.61
N PRO A 68 -11.41 14.41 10.85
CA PRO A 68 -11.78 13.07 11.27
C PRO A 68 -12.92 12.50 10.43
N SER A 69 -12.94 11.18 10.27
CA SER A 69 -14.07 10.49 9.65
C SER A 69 -15.37 10.79 10.40
N GLN A 70 -16.42 11.13 9.65
CA GLN A 70 -17.78 11.34 10.17
C GLN A 70 -18.65 10.08 10.07
N GLY A 71 -18.02 8.91 9.84
CA GLY A 71 -18.69 7.67 9.49
C GLY A 71 -18.97 7.57 7.99
N SER A 72 -19.55 6.44 7.57
CA SER A 72 -19.81 6.15 6.17
C SER A 72 -21.24 5.65 5.94
N LEU A 73 -21.91 6.20 4.94
CA LEU A 73 -23.12 5.63 4.35
C LEU A 73 -22.71 4.70 3.22
N VAL A 74 -22.99 3.41 3.38
CA VAL A 74 -22.59 2.37 2.43
C VAL A 74 -23.83 1.68 1.86
N ARG A 75 -24.03 1.79 0.55
CA ARG A 75 -24.99 1.01 -0.23
C ARG A 75 -24.19 0.20 -1.25
N TRP A 76 -23.86 -1.04 -0.89
CA TRP A 76 -23.00 -1.90 -1.69
C TRP A 76 -23.65 -3.22 -2.07
N GLU A 77 -23.94 -4.10 -1.10
CA GLU A 77 -24.36 -5.48 -1.37
C GLU A 77 -25.75 -5.56 -2.00
N ASP A 78 -26.65 -4.70 -1.54
CA ASP A 78 -28.04 -4.57 -1.96
C ASP A 78 -28.44 -3.08 -2.06
N THR A 79 -29.74 -2.79 -2.05
CA THR A 79 -30.27 -1.42 -2.05
C THR A 79 -30.33 -0.77 -0.67
N THR A 80 -30.01 -1.52 0.40
CA THR A 80 -30.01 -1.05 1.78
C THR A 80 -28.83 -0.12 2.01
N THR A 81 -29.06 0.93 2.80
CA THR A 81 -27.99 1.86 3.21
C THR A 81 -27.59 1.57 4.63
N HIS A 82 -26.34 1.14 4.82
CA HIS A 82 -25.76 0.86 6.10
C HIS A 82 -24.97 2.07 6.59
N LEU A 83 -25.15 2.43 7.86
CA LEU A 83 -24.28 3.37 8.54
C LEU A 83 -23.12 2.60 9.18
N VAL A 84 -21.91 2.84 8.68
CA VAL A 84 -20.68 2.34 9.27
C VAL A 84 -20.14 3.43 10.22
N PRO A 85 -19.92 3.11 11.51
CA PRO A 85 -19.40 4.08 12.46
C PRO A 85 -17.98 4.54 12.08
N PRO A 86 -17.57 5.76 12.47
CA PRO A 86 -16.23 6.27 12.16
C PRO A 86 -15.13 5.44 12.84
N ASP A 87 -14.04 5.14 12.11
CA ASP A 87 -12.77 4.76 12.71
C ASP A 87 -12.02 6.05 13.11
N PRO A 88 -11.64 6.23 14.38
CA PRO A 88 -10.98 7.45 14.86
C PRO A 88 -9.61 7.71 14.22
N ARG A 89 -9.01 6.70 13.58
CA ARG A 89 -7.73 6.81 12.86
C ARG A 89 -7.91 7.18 11.38
N ALA A 90 -9.13 7.06 10.84
CA ALA A 90 -9.42 7.44 9.46
C ALA A 90 -9.67 8.95 9.39
N VAL A 91 -8.96 9.62 8.48
CA VAL A 91 -9.03 11.08 8.31
C VAL A 91 -9.04 11.47 6.84
N THR A 92 -9.56 12.65 6.54
CA THR A 92 -9.45 13.28 5.21
C THR A 92 -8.52 14.48 5.30
N VAL A 93 -7.56 14.58 4.39
CA VAL A 93 -6.52 15.63 4.39
C VAL A 93 -6.60 16.55 3.19
N ASP A 94 -6.08 17.76 3.35
CA ASP A 94 -5.66 18.58 2.22
C ASP A 94 -4.34 18.01 1.72
N ARG A 95 -4.36 17.38 0.54
CA ARG A 95 -3.17 16.75 -0.03
C ARG A 95 -2.04 17.72 -0.36
N GLY A 96 -2.33 19.00 -0.59
CA GLY A 96 -1.31 20.02 -0.76
C GLY A 96 -0.52 20.26 0.53
N ARG A 97 -1.22 20.34 1.66
CA ARG A 97 -0.60 20.50 2.99
C ARG A 97 0.08 19.21 3.45
N PHE A 98 -0.59 18.07 3.32
CA PHE A 98 -0.05 16.76 3.70
C PHE A 98 1.24 16.44 2.94
N ASP A 99 1.23 16.50 1.60
CA ASP A 99 2.42 16.20 0.80
C ASP A 99 3.56 17.21 1.12
N HIS A 100 3.22 18.48 1.43
CA HIS A 100 4.20 19.50 1.80
C HIS A 100 4.87 19.24 3.14
N ALA A 101 4.13 18.81 4.17
CA ALA A 101 4.70 18.43 5.45
C ALA A 101 5.72 17.28 5.30
N LEU A 102 5.38 16.25 4.51
CA LEU A 102 6.30 15.15 4.22
C LEU A 102 7.57 15.61 3.49
N LEU A 103 7.43 16.49 2.50
CA LEU A 103 8.56 17.05 1.76
C LEU A 103 9.44 17.96 2.63
N ALA A 104 8.82 18.75 3.51
CA ALA A 104 9.51 19.62 4.46
C ALA A 104 10.32 18.79 5.47
N ALA A 105 9.76 17.68 5.96
CA ALA A 105 10.48 16.76 6.83
C ALA A 105 11.69 16.12 6.13
N ALA A 106 11.55 15.72 4.86
CA ALA A 106 12.68 15.25 4.07
C ALA A 106 13.80 16.30 3.98
N ARG A 107 13.44 17.57 3.70
CA ARG A 107 14.40 18.69 3.70
C ARG A 107 15.06 18.88 5.06
N ALA A 108 14.30 18.83 6.15
CA ALA A 108 14.81 18.98 7.52
C ALA A 108 15.79 17.86 7.90
N ALA A 109 15.66 16.67 7.32
CA ALA A 109 16.60 15.56 7.48
C ALA A 109 17.85 15.66 6.59
N GLY A 110 18.03 16.75 5.84
CA GLY A 110 19.22 16.99 5.01
C GLY A 110 19.08 16.62 3.54
N VAL A 111 17.88 16.25 3.06
CA VAL A 111 17.65 16.02 1.63
C VAL A 111 17.74 17.35 0.87
N GLU A 112 18.54 17.40 -0.18
CA GLU A 112 18.55 18.54 -1.10
C GLU A 112 17.31 18.49 -2.00
N VAL A 113 16.29 19.29 -1.65
CA VAL A 113 15.03 19.36 -2.39
C VAL A 113 15.07 20.49 -3.43
N ARG A 114 15.05 20.13 -4.71
CA ARG A 114 14.99 21.05 -5.86
C ARG A 114 13.56 21.12 -6.43
N GLN A 115 12.88 22.24 -6.19
CA GLN A 115 11.59 22.54 -6.81
C GLN A 115 11.45 24.05 -7.09
N PRO A 116 10.73 24.46 -8.16
CA PRO A 116 10.15 23.62 -9.19
C PRO A 116 11.19 23.19 -10.24
N VAL A 117 11.48 21.88 -10.32
CA VAL A 117 12.44 21.31 -11.28
C VAL A 117 11.87 20.05 -11.89
N ARG A 118 11.68 20.06 -13.22
CA ARG A 118 11.24 18.89 -13.98
C ARG A 118 12.46 18.07 -14.43
N ALA A 119 12.49 16.80 -14.02
CA ALA A 119 13.41 15.83 -14.58
C ALA A 119 12.97 15.35 -15.98
N GLY A 120 13.93 15.33 -16.91
CA GLY A 120 13.87 14.60 -18.17
C GLY A 120 13.91 13.09 -17.97
N ARG A 121 14.02 12.33 -19.05
CA ARG A 121 14.17 10.88 -18.98
C ARG A 121 15.59 10.55 -18.47
N PRO A 122 15.73 9.86 -17.33
CA PRO A 122 17.04 9.49 -16.81
C PRO A 122 17.73 8.48 -17.73
N ARG A 123 19.06 8.55 -17.80
CA ARG A 123 19.90 7.67 -18.61
C ARG A 123 20.90 6.95 -17.71
N ARG A 124 21.01 5.65 -17.90
CA ARG A 124 22.03 4.84 -17.24
C ARG A 124 23.37 5.03 -17.96
N VAL A 125 24.41 5.31 -17.20
CA VAL A 125 25.80 5.47 -17.65
C VAL A 125 26.72 4.60 -16.79
N PRO A 126 27.98 4.33 -17.19
CA PRO A 126 28.88 3.49 -16.39
C PRO A 126 29.09 3.96 -14.94
N SER A 127 28.98 5.27 -14.69
CA SER A 127 29.11 5.89 -13.36
C SER A 127 27.80 5.99 -12.56
N GLY A 128 26.71 5.35 -13.03
CA GLY A 128 25.39 5.39 -12.38
C GLY A 128 24.32 6.00 -13.29
N TRP A 129 23.66 7.06 -12.82
CA TRP A 129 22.55 7.70 -13.50
C TRP A 129 22.84 9.16 -13.82
N GLU A 130 22.50 9.57 -15.04
CA GLU A 130 22.33 10.96 -15.44
C GLU A 130 20.85 11.30 -15.51
N ILE A 131 20.45 12.33 -14.77
CA ILE A 131 19.07 12.80 -14.71
C ILE A 131 19.06 14.22 -15.30
N PRO A 132 18.69 14.38 -16.58
CA PRO A 132 18.65 15.70 -17.21
C PRO A 132 17.64 16.59 -16.49
N LEU A 133 18.07 17.80 -16.11
CA LEU A 133 17.22 18.88 -15.61
C LEU A 133 17.17 19.98 -16.69
N ARG A 134 16.45 21.07 -16.45
CA ARG A 134 16.30 22.13 -17.46
C ARG A 134 17.63 22.82 -17.82
N HIS A 135 18.46 23.08 -16.82
CA HIS A 135 19.71 23.87 -16.94
C HIS A 135 20.91 23.18 -16.29
N ASP A 136 20.77 21.91 -15.91
CA ASP A 136 21.78 21.15 -15.15
C ASP A 136 21.53 19.65 -15.38
N THR A 137 22.47 18.80 -14.96
CA THR A 137 22.29 17.35 -14.90
C THR A 137 22.59 16.86 -13.49
N LEU A 138 21.64 16.15 -12.89
CA LEU A 138 21.88 15.48 -11.61
C LEU A 138 22.51 14.11 -11.87
N HIS A 139 23.67 13.87 -11.28
CA HIS A 139 24.35 12.57 -11.30
C HIS A 139 24.11 11.83 -9.98
N ALA A 140 23.67 10.57 -10.05
CA ALA A 140 23.38 9.75 -8.88
C ALA A 140 23.88 8.31 -9.04
N ARG A 141 24.32 7.67 -7.95
CA ARG A 141 24.71 6.25 -7.95
C ARG A 141 23.50 5.33 -8.03
N PHE A 142 22.42 5.69 -7.34
CA PHE A 142 21.15 4.97 -7.32
C PHE A 142 19.98 5.91 -7.67
N LEU A 143 18.96 5.40 -8.38
CA LEU A 143 17.78 6.17 -8.76
C LEU A 143 16.51 5.66 -8.08
N VAL A 144 15.73 6.56 -7.48
CA VAL A 144 14.36 6.29 -7.01
C VAL A 144 13.38 6.99 -7.94
N ASP A 145 12.59 6.22 -8.69
CA ASP A 145 11.47 6.73 -9.46
C ASP A 145 10.22 6.80 -8.58
N ALA A 146 9.89 8.01 -8.11
CA ALA A 146 8.67 8.34 -7.38
C ALA A 146 7.74 9.24 -8.21
N SER A 147 7.85 9.20 -9.54
CA SER A 147 7.20 10.16 -10.45
C SER A 147 5.70 9.93 -10.67
N GLY A 148 5.10 9.07 -9.84
CA GLY A 148 3.72 8.63 -9.91
C GLY A 148 3.45 7.81 -11.17
N ARG A 149 2.20 7.86 -11.66
CA ARG A 149 1.78 7.14 -12.88
C ARG A 149 2.58 7.49 -14.15
N ARG A 150 3.37 8.57 -14.14
CA ARG A 150 4.24 8.95 -15.26
C ARG A 150 5.36 7.94 -15.51
N ARG A 151 5.88 7.28 -14.46
CA ARG A 151 6.99 6.30 -14.53
C ARG A 151 8.12 6.79 -15.44
N VAL A 152 8.84 7.83 -15.02
CA VAL A 152 9.84 8.51 -15.85
C VAL A 152 10.96 7.57 -16.33
N THR A 153 11.26 6.50 -15.60
CA THR A 153 12.23 5.47 -16.03
C THR A 153 11.68 4.58 -17.14
N GLY A 154 10.37 4.60 -17.38
CA GLY A 154 9.67 3.69 -18.28
C GLY A 154 9.53 2.28 -17.70
N GLY A 155 9.45 1.29 -18.60
CA GLY A 155 9.19 -0.11 -18.28
C GLY A 155 7.75 -0.52 -18.57
N THR A 156 7.53 -1.83 -18.65
CA THR A 156 6.22 -2.44 -18.86
C THR A 156 5.48 -2.64 -17.55
N THR A 157 4.16 -2.81 -17.65
CA THR A 157 3.29 -3.04 -16.51
C THR A 157 2.31 -4.16 -16.81
N THR A 158 2.10 -5.04 -15.85
CA THR A 158 1.01 -6.01 -15.84
C THR A 158 -0.23 -5.40 -15.20
N ALA A 159 -1.41 -5.59 -15.82
CA ALA A 159 -2.67 -5.15 -15.24
C ALA A 159 -3.00 -5.95 -13.96
N ALA A 160 -3.46 -5.25 -12.92
CA ALA A 160 -3.88 -5.84 -11.64
C ALA A 160 -5.41 -5.75 -11.42
N GLY A 161 -6.14 -5.35 -12.46
CA GLY A 161 -7.59 -5.24 -12.49
C GLY A 161 -8.07 -4.65 -13.83
N PRO A 162 -9.39 -4.56 -14.05
CA PRO A 162 -9.95 -3.93 -15.24
C PRO A 162 -9.54 -2.46 -15.38
N ARG A 163 -9.47 -1.99 -16.63
CA ARG A 163 -9.27 -0.57 -16.91
C ARG A 163 -10.38 0.24 -16.24
N THR A 164 -10.00 1.28 -15.53
CA THR A 164 -10.93 2.07 -14.71
C THR A 164 -10.55 3.54 -14.81
N LEU A 165 -11.53 4.39 -15.11
CA LEU A 165 -11.42 5.83 -14.96
C LEU A 165 -12.16 6.28 -13.70
N ALA A 166 -11.86 7.49 -13.24
CA ALA A 166 -12.68 8.19 -12.26
C ALA A 166 -13.04 9.58 -12.81
N LEU A 167 -14.33 9.92 -12.76
CA LEU A 167 -14.82 11.28 -12.96
C LEU A 167 -15.05 11.87 -11.57
N HIS A 168 -14.53 13.06 -11.30
CA HIS A 168 -14.68 13.66 -9.99
C HIS A 168 -14.96 15.16 -10.05
N ALA A 169 -15.67 15.63 -9.03
CA ALA A 169 -16.00 17.03 -8.83
C ALA A 169 -15.95 17.38 -7.33
N VAL A 170 -15.83 18.67 -7.04
CA VAL A 170 -15.82 19.22 -5.67
C VAL A 170 -16.83 20.36 -5.61
N TRP A 171 -17.59 20.45 -4.52
CA TRP A 171 -18.53 21.54 -4.26
C TRP A 171 -18.57 21.90 -2.77
N PRO A 172 -19.09 23.07 -2.36
CA PRO A 172 -19.32 23.38 -0.95
C PRO A 172 -20.29 22.39 -0.31
N GLY A 173 -19.90 21.80 0.82
CA GLY A 173 -20.71 20.78 1.48
C GLY A 173 -19.92 19.97 2.49
N THR A 174 -20.63 19.35 3.42
CA THR A 174 -20.07 18.45 4.44
C THR A 174 -21.03 17.31 4.72
N GLY A 175 -20.52 16.20 5.23
CA GLY A 175 -21.30 15.03 5.58
C GLY A 175 -20.46 13.76 5.70
N PRO A 176 -21.10 12.62 6.03
CA PRO A 176 -20.41 11.34 6.10
C PRO A 176 -19.82 10.96 4.74
N THR A 177 -18.85 10.04 4.77
CA THR A 177 -18.38 9.39 3.55
C THR A 177 -19.55 8.65 2.90
N ARG A 178 -19.63 8.64 1.58
CA ARG A 178 -20.69 7.99 0.83
C ARG A 178 -20.08 6.99 -0.12
N ILE A 179 -20.53 5.74 -0.05
CA ILE A 179 -20.14 4.67 -0.96
C ILE A 179 -21.42 4.07 -1.52
N GLY A 180 -21.66 4.28 -2.81
CA GLY A 180 -22.90 3.87 -3.47
C GLY A 180 -22.62 3.15 -4.77
N THR A 181 -23.49 2.22 -5.14
CA THR A 181 -23.36 1.41 -6.35
C THR A 181 -24.44 1.75 -7.37
N GLY A 182 -24.10 1.61 -8.64
CA GLY A 182 -25.03 1.73 -9.75
C GLY A 182 -24.72 0.71 -10.86
N PRO A 183 -25.52 0.65 -11.93
CA PRO A 183 -25.39 -0.42 -12.94
C PRO A 183 -24.04 -0.49 -13.63
N ARG A 184 -23.34 0.65 -13.74
CA ARG A 184 -22.06 0.76 -14.48
C ARG A 184 -20.98 1.50 -13.71
N THR A 185 -21.13 1.58 -12.39
CA THR A 185 -20.27 2.38 -11.53
C THR A 185 -20.38 1.98 -10.07
N TRP A 186 -19.37 2.32 -9.29
CA TRP A 186 -19.57 2.68 -7.91
C TRP A 186 -19.04 4.11 -7.71
N CYS A 187 -19.63 4.82 -6.75
CA CYS A 187 -19.27 6.17 -6.43
C CYS A 187 -18.79 6.26 -4.99
N TRP A 188 -17.81 7.13 -4.78
CA TRP A 188 -17.29 7.48 -3.46
C TRP A 188 -17.39 8.99 -3.29
N GLY A 189 -17.66 9.46 -2.08
CA GLY A 189 -17.44 10.86 -1.74
C GLY A 189 -17.21 11.09 -0.27
N ALA A 190 -16.52 12.18 0.05
CA ALA A 190 -16.19 12.55 1.42
C ALA A 190 -16.00 14.06 1.57
N SER A 191 -16.15 14.52 2.81
CA SER A 191 -15.84 15.89 3.22
C SER A 191 -14.33 16.13 3.20
N LEU A 192 -13.92 17.24 2.60
CA LEU A 192 -12.55 17.72 2.57
C LEU A 192 -12.37 18.88 3.56
N PRO A 193 -11.15 19.08 4.11
CA PRO A 193 -10.83 20.28 4.86
C PRO A 193 -11.22 21.55 4.09
N GLY A 194 -11.78 22.53 4.79
CA GLY A 194 -12.27 23.78 4.17
C GLY A 194 -13.75 23.77 3.76
N GLY A 195 -14.54 22.79 4.21
CA GLY A 195 -16.00 22.81 4.05
C GLY A 195 -16.48 22.47 2.63
N THR A 196 -15.69 21.67 1.90
CA THR A 196 -16.06 21.18 0.58
C THR A 196 -16.27 19.67 0.61
N PHE A 197 -17.03 19.15 -0.34
CA PHE A 197 -17.32 17.73 -0.50
C PHE A 197 -16.85 17.29 -1.88
N ARG A 198 -16.10 16.19 -1.93
CA ARG A 198 -15.73 15.56 -3.20
C ARG A 198 -16.62 14.36 -3.45
N ALA A 199 -17.02 14.19 -4.70
CA ALA A 199 -17.49 12.89 -5.19
C ALA A 199 -16.70 12.43 -6.41
N MET A 200 -16.58 11.11 -6.53
CA MET A 200 -15.96 10.41 -7.64
C MET A 200 -16.88 9.27 -8.09
N ALA A 201 -17.03 9.10 -9.40
CA ALA A 201 -17.65 7.93 -10.00
C ALA A 201 -16.58 7.10 -10.73
N PHE A 202 -16.46 5.83 -10.38
CA PHE A 202 -15.53 4.89 -11.01
C PHE A 202 -16.24 4.10 -12.09
N LEU A 203 -15.66 4.05 -13.29
CA LEU A 203 -16.35 3.56 -14.47
C LEU A 203 -15.39 2.92 -15.48
N ASP A 204 -15.98 2.13 -16.38
CA ASP A 204 -15.27 1.59 -17.54
C ASP A 204 -14.98 2.73 -18.55
N PRO A 205 -13.74 2.83 -19.10
CA PRO A 205 -13.35 3.92 -20.00
C PRO A 205 -14.25 4.10 -21.23
N GLU A 206 -14.90 3.03 -21.71
CA GLU A 206 -15.77 3.05 -22.89
C GLU A 206 -17.00 3.97 -22.72
N LEU A 207 -17.40 4.25 -21.48
CA LEU A 207 -18.54 5.16 -21.21
C LEU A 207 -18.20 6.63 -21.50
N LEU A 208 -16.94 7.03 -21.26
CA LEU A 208 -16.52 8.41 -21.47
C LEU A 208 -16.37 8.77 -22.96
N HIS A 209 -16.00 7.79 -23.80
CA HIS A 209 -15.85 8.00 -25.25
C HIS A 209 -17.16 8.40 -25.93
N ARG A 210 -18.31 8.16 -25.27
CA ARG A 210 -19.65 8.29 -25.85
C ARG A 210 -20.50 9.35 -25.18
N ALA A 211 -19.95 10.12 -24.23
CA ALA A 211 -20.73 11.03 -23.42
C ALA A 211 -19.95 12.29 -23.03
N ASP A 212 -20.70 13.36 -22.81
CA ASP A 212 -20.20 14.55 -22.12
C ASP A 212 -19.85 14.21 -20.66
N PRO A 213 -18.64 14.51 -20.15
CA PRO A 213 -18.21 14.15 -18.80
C PRO A 213 -19.10 14.74 -17.70
N HIS A 214 -19.64 15.95 -17.89
CA HIS A 214 -20.48 16.60 -16.88
C HIS A 214 -21.82 15.88 -16.72
N ARG A 215 -22.52 15.63 -17.84
CA ARG A 215 -23.76 14.85 -17.85
C ARG A 215 -23.54 13.42 -17.36
N LEU A 216 -22.42 12.81 -17.75
CA LEU A 216 -22.09 11.46 -17.33
C LEU A 216 -21.90 11.37 -15.81
N LEU A 217 -21.13 12.28 -15.20
CA LEU A 217 -20.94 12.26 -13.74
C LEU A 217 -22.28 12.41 -13.01
N HIS A 218 -23.15 13.32 -13.43
CA HIS A 218 -24.48 13.46 -12.84
C HIS A 218 -25.28 12.16 -12.91
N HIS A 219 -25.35 11.54 -14.09
CA HIS A 219 -26.06 10.28 -14.28
C HIS A 219 -25.53 9.14 -13.39
N LEU A 220 -24.20 9.04 -13.26
CA LEU A 220 -23.56 8.01 -12.42
C LEU A 220 -23.85 8.25 -10.93
N LEU A 221 -23.75 9.49 -10.45
CA LEU A 221 -24.08 9.85 -9.07
C LEU A 221 -25.56 9.60 -8.75
N ASP A 222 -26.48 9.96 -9.66
CA ASP A 222 -27.91 9.70 -9.54
C ASP A 222 -28.23 8.22 -9.39
N SER A 223 -27.54 7.37 -10.16
CA SER A 223 -27.79 5.93 -10.16
C SER A 223 -27.54 5.26 -8.80
N THR A 224 -26.81 5.93 -7.89
CA THR A 224 -26.55 5.44 -6.53
C THR A 224 -27.61 5.87 -5.52
N GLY A 225 -28.30 6.98 -5.77
CA GLY A 225 -29.23 7.62 -4.84
C GLY A 225 -28.61 8.25 -3.58
N LEU A 226 -27.27 8.40 -3.49
CA LEU A 226 -26.58 8.95 -2.30
C LEU A 226 -26.10 10.40 -2.45
N PHE A 227 -26.16 11.00 -3.64
CA PHE A 227 -25.59 12.33 -3.91
C PHE A 227 -26.67 13.32 -4.39
N THR A 228 -27.76 13.42 -3.64
CA THR A 228 -28.94 14.25 -3.96
C THR A 228 -28.74 15.74 -3.69
N ASP A 229 -27.75 16.09 -2.88
CA ASP A 229 -27.37 17.44 -2.43
C ASP A 229 -26.35 18.14 -3.34
N ARG A 230 -25.92 17.47 -4.42
CA ARG A 230 -24.96 18.05 -5.38
C ARG A 230 -25.58 19.23 -6.14
N PRO A 231 -24.79 20.24 -6.55
CA PRO A 231 -25.26 21.33 -7.38
C PRO A 231 -25.61 20.87 -8.81
N PRO A 232 -26.42 21.64 -9.56
CA PRO A 232 -26.80 21.33 -10.95
C PRO A 232 -25.64 21.48 -11.95
N THR A 233 -24.54 22.12 -11.55
CA THR A 233 -23.35 22.30 -12.38
C THR A 233 -22.13 21.87 -11.57
N LEU A 234 -21.29 21.04 -12.20
CA LEU A 234 -20.07 20.50 -11.60
C LEU A 234 -18.89 20.79 -12.51
N ASP A 235 -17.77 21.23 -11.94
CA ASP A 235 -16.49 21.22 -12.63
C ASP A 235 -15.89 19.81 -12.55
N VAL A 236 -15.89 19.10 -13.68
CA VAL A 236 -15.58 17.67 -13.74
C VAL A 236 -14.17 17.46 -14.26
N THR A 237 -13.37 16.77 -13.45
CA THR A 237 -12.04 16.29 -13.84
C THR A 237 -12.07 14.78 -14.03
N VAL A 238 -11.28 14.30 -14.99
CA VAL A 238 -11.10 12.87 -15.26
C VAL A 238 -9.69 12.44 -14.85
N CYS A 239 -9.57 11.31 -14.17
CA CYS A 239 -8.29 10.68 -13.93
C CYS A 239 -8.32 9.18 -14.20
N ASP A 240 -7.15 8.61 -14.47
CA ASP A 240 -6.97 7.16 -14.61
C ASP A 240 -6.84 6.54 -13.22
N ALA A 241 -7.68 5.54 -12.94
CA ALA A 241 -7.72 4.78 -11.69
C ALA A 241 -7.39 3.30 -11.92
N THR A 242 -6.84 2.93 -13.08
CA THR A 242 -6.49 1.55 -13.43
C THR A 242 -5.42 0.98 -12.49
N SER A 243 -5.65 -0.24 -12.00
CA SER A 243 -4.69 -0.97 -11.17
C SER A 243 -3.65 -1.68 -12.03
N TYR A 244 -2.37 -1.56 -11.68
CA TYR A 244 -1.27 -2.22 -12.36
C TYR A 244 -0.09 -2.48 -11.42
N ARG A 245 0.84 -3.30 -11.87
CA ARG A 245 2.17 -3.50 -11.27
C ARG A 245 3.24 -3.34 -12.34
N ALA A 246 4.36 -2.71 -12.00
CA ALA A 246 5.53 -2.65 -12.85
C ALA A 246 6.22 -4.02 -12.90
N ASP A 247 6.59 -4.49 -14.09
CA ASP A 247 7.19 -5.82 -14.25
C ASP A 247 8.63 -5.87 -13.74
N SER A 248 9.29 -4.70 -13.68
CA SER A 248 10.61 -4.53 -13.08
C SER A 248 10.57 -3.34 -12.11
N PRO A 249 10.13 -3.55 -10.86
CA PRO A 249 10.01 -2.47 -9.87
C PRO A 249 11.35 -2.14 -9.20
N VAL A 250 12.37 -2.99 -9.32
CA VAL A 250 13.71 -2.77 -8.75
C VAL A 250 14.80 -3.47 -9.59
N THR A 251 15.95 -2.83 -9.68
CA THR A 251 17.23 -3.31 -10.25
C THR A 251 18.37 -2.98 -9.29
N ASP A 252 19.60 -3.36 -9.63
CA ASP A 252 20.80 -3.11 -8.80
C ASP A 252 21.08 -1.62 -8.52
N ASP A 253 20.48 -0.72 -9.29
CA ASP A 253 20.75 0.73 -9.24
C ASP A 253 19.49 1.60 -9.41
N CYS A 254 18.30 1.01 -9.46
CA CYS A 254 17.04 1.73 -9.59
C CYS A 254 15.90 1.05 -8.84
N VAL A 255 15.03 1.84 -8.22
CA VAL A 255 13.79 1.35 -7.59
C VAL A 255 12.63 2.28 -7.95
N LYS A 256 11.47 1.71 -8.27
CA LYS A 256 10.22 2.45 -8.44
C LYS A 256 9.46 2.44 -7.12
N VAL A 257 8.83 3.54 -6.71
CA VAL A 257 8.03 3.64 -5.48
C VAL A 257 6.67 4.29 -5.73
N GLY A 258 5.71 4.02 -4.84
CA GLY A 258 4.32 4.47 -4.99
C GLY A 258 3.72 4.05 -6.32
N GLU A 259 2.96 4.96 -6.94
CA GLU A 259 2.30 4.68 -8.22
C GLU A 259 3.28 4.42 -9.37
N ALA A 260 4.57 4.76 -9.23
CA ALA A 260 5.55 4.37 -10.24
C ALA A 260 5.77 2.85 -10.25
N ALA A 261 5.66 2.20 -9.09
CA ALA A 261 5.81 0.76 -8.95
C ALA A 261 4.51 -0.01 -9.15
N PHE A 262 3.42 0.43 -8.53
CA PHE A 262 2.14 -0.26 -8.60
C PHE A 262 1.00 0.65 -8.17
N THR A 263 -0.20 0.34 -8.62
CA THR A 263 -1.43 1.02 -8.23
C THR A 263 -2.46 -0.03 -7.81
N LEU A 264 -3.23 0.31 -6.78
CA LEU A 264 -4.27 -0.55 -6.23
C LEU A 264 -5.64 -0.02 -6.67
N ASP A 265 -6.65 -0.89 -6.65
CA ASP A 265 -8.03 -0.46 -6.89
C ASP A 265 -8.46 0.52 -5.76
N PRO A 266 -9.09 1.66 -6.11
CA PRO A 266 -9.32 2.76 -5.18
C PRO A 266 -10.34 2.47 -4.07
N LEU A 267 -11.06 1.36 -4.13
CA LEU A 267 -12.12 0.99 -3.19
C LEU A 267 -11.71 1.06 -1.71
N THR A 268 -10.44 0.74 -1.37
CA THR A 268 -9.97 0.73 0.03
C THR A 268 -9.33 2.05 0.50
N SER A 269 -9.25 3.08 -0.35
CA SER A 269 -8.51 4.31 -0.05
C SER A 269 -7.05 4.08 0.41
N SER A 270 -6.41 3.01 -0.09
CA SER A 270 -5.07 2.57 0.32
C SER A 270 -3.93 3.20 -0.49
N GLY A 271 -4.22 4.17 -1.36
CA GLY A 271 -3.20 4.76 -2.25
C GLY A 271 -2.04 5.41 -1.51
N VAL A 272 -2.31 6.25 -0.51
CA VAL A 272 -1.26 6.89 0.31
C VAL A 272 -0.57 5.86 1.21
N ASP A 273 -1.34 4.99 1.85
CA ASP A 273 -0.83 3.91 2.70
C ASP A 273 0.19 3.01 1.97
N SER A 274 -0.21 2.50 0.80
CA SER A 274 0.65 1.69 -0.06
C SER A 274 1.88 2.46 -0.57
N ALA A 275 1.75 3.76 -0.84
CA ALA A 275 2.85 4.64 -1.21
C ALA A 275 3.88 4.77 -0.07
N LEU A 276 3.43 5.01 1.17
CA LEU A 276 4.30 5.11 2.35
C LEU A 276 4.99 3.78 2.66
N HIS A 277 4.25 2.67 2.65
CA HIS A 277 4.83 1.33 2.82
C HIS A 277 5.85 0.98 1.72
N SER A 278 5.58 1.37 0.46
CA SER A 278 6.54 1.17 -0.63
C SER A 278 7.82 1.97 -0.44
N ALA A 279 7.71 3.20 0.06
CA ALA A 279 8.83 4.08 0.32
C ALA A 279 9.74 3.54 1.42
N MET A 280 9.15 3.03 2.50
CA MET A 280 9.88 2.40 3.61
C MET A 280 10.60 1.13 3.16
N ALA A 281 9.91 0.24 2.43
CA ALA A 281 10.52 -0.97 1.89
C ALA A 281 11.68 -0.63 0.93
N ALA A 282 11.47 0.35 0.05
CA ALA A 282 12.50 0.79 -0.89
C ALA A 282 13.72 1.40 -0.19
N ALA A 283 13.54 2.20 0.87
CA ALA A 283 14.65 2.79 1.58
C ALA A 283 15.57 1.73 2.22
N VAL A 284 14.99 0.71 2.85
CA VAL A 284 15.74 -0.43 3.42
C VAL A 284 16.42 -1.23 2.31
N THR A 285 15.74 -1.50 1.20
CA THR A 285 16.33 -2.17 0.03
C THR A 285 17.53 -1.39 -0.52
N VAL A 286 17.36 -0.09 -0.80
CA VAL A 286 18.42 0.76 -1.35
C VAL A 286 19.59 0.88 -0.38
N HIS A 287 19.34 1.04 0.91
CA HIS A 287 20.39 1.06 1.92
C HIS A 287 21.19 -0.24 1.90
N THR A 288 20.52 -1.39 1.94
CA THR A 288 21.18 -2.72 1.88
C THR A 288 22.05 -2.88 0.63
N VAL A 289 21.54 -2.46 -0.53
CA VAL A 289 22.27 -2.54 -1.81
C VAL A 289 23.53 -1.67 -1.81
N LEU A 290 23.49 -0.53 -1.12
CA LEU A 290 24.58 0.44 -1.03
C LEU A 290 25.54 0.19 0.15
N SER A 291 25.17 -0.63 1.14
CA SER A 291 25.89 -0.83 2.41
C SER A 291 26.63 -2.18 2.53
N GLU A 292 27.11 -2.76 1.43
CA GLU A 292 27.73 -4.11 1.39
C GLU A 292 26.82 -5.25 1.92
N GLY A 293 25.51 -5.02 2.00
CA GLY A 293 24.53 -6.03 2.41
C GLY A 293 24.21 -7.06 1.33
N ASP A 294 23.34 -8.01 1.67
CA ASP A 294 22.85 -9.02 0.73
C ASP A 294 21.95 -8.38 -0.34
N ARG A 295 22.57 -8.04 -1.48
CA ARG A 295 21.91 -7.40 -2.61
C ARG A 295 20.80 -8.26 -3.18
N GLU A 296 21.02 -9.56 -3.34
CA GLU A 296 20.02 -10.45 -3.93
C GLU A 296 18.77 -10.53 -3.05
N ALA A 297 18.97 -10.69 -1.73
CA ALA A 297 17.88 -10.66 -0.76
C ALA A 297 17.15 -9.31 -0.78
N ALA A 298 17.86 -8.18 -0.86
CA ALA A 298 17.25 -6.85 -0.90
C ALA A 298 16.33 -6.65 -2.12
N LEU A 299 16.77 -7.11 -3.29
CA LEU A 299 15.99 -7.04 -4.53
C LEU A 299 14.78 -7.97 -4.46
N ALA A 300 14.96 -9.21 -3.98
CA ALA A 300 13.88 -10.17 -3.80
C ALA A 300 12.83 -9.66 -2.82
N PHE A 301 13.24 -9.15 -1.65
CA PHE A 301 12.33 -8.55 -0.66
C PHE A 301 11.44 -7.47 -1.26
N TYR A 302 12.03 -6.54 -2.02
CA TYR A 302 11.23 -5.47 -2.61
C TYR A 302 10.24 -6.01 -3.64
N ARG A 303 10.69 -6.84 -4.60
CA ARG A 303 9.84 -7.46 -5.63
C ARG A 303 8.69 -8.23 -4.99
N ASP A 304 9.00 -9.15 -4.09
CA ASP A 304 8.02 -10.03 -3.45
C ASP A 304 7.02 -9.24 -2.62
N SER A 305 7.47 -8.18 -1.93
CA SER A 305 6.57 -7.30 -1.19
C SER A 305 5.55 -6.61 -2.10
N ARG A 306 5.96 -6.16 -3.30
CA ARG A 306 5.08 -5.48 -4.27
C ARG A 306 4.06 -6.46 -4.85
N ASP A 307 4.54 -7.61 -5.32
CA ASP A 307 3.70 -8.63 -5.92
C ASP A 307 2.67 -9.15 -4.90
N ARG A 308 3.09 -9.40 -3.65
CA ARG A 308 2.18 -9.79 -2.56
C ARG A 308 1.11 -8.74 -2.31
N THR A 309 1.50 -7.47 -2.15
CA THR A 309 0.53 -6.39 -1.86
C THR A 309 -0.48 -6.25 -2.99
N ALA A 310 -0.04 -6.28 -4.25
CA ALA A 310 -0.91 -6.21 -5.40
C ALA A 310 -1.86 -7.43 -5.47
N ALA A 311 -1.33 -8.65 -5.37
CA ALA A 311 -2.13 -9.88 -5.45
C ALA A 311 -3.18 -9.96 -4.34
N ARG A 312 -2.80 -9.67 -3.09
CA ARG A 312 -3.74 -9.66 -1.95
C ARG A 312 -4.85 -8.64 -2.14
N HIS A 313 -4.50 -7.43 -2.59
CA HIS A 313 -5.49 -6.38 -2.83
C HIS A 313 -6.42 -6.74 -3.99
N THR A 314 -5.88 -7.24 -5.11
CA THR A 314 -6.69 -7.70 -6.25
C THR A 314 -7.67 -8.79 -5.81
N ALA A 315 -7.21 -9.82 -5.09
CA ALA A 315 -8.09 -10.89 -4.60
C ALA A 315 -9.18 -10.37 -3.65
N TRP A 316 -8.81 -9.51 -2.69
CA TRP A 316 -9.76 -8.89 -1.76
C TRP A 316 -10.81 -8.05 -2.50
N THR A 317 -10.38 -7.19 -3.44
CA THR A 317 -11.32 -6.35 -4.19
C THR A 317 -12.22 -7.18 -5.08
N ALA A 318 -11.71 -8.22 -5.74
CA ALA A 318 -12.52 -9.08 -6.58
C ALA A 318 -13.61 -9.81 -5.78
N ALA A 319 -13.27 -10.30 -4.59
CA ALA A 319 -14.25 -10.86 -3.65
C ALA A 319 -15.26 -9.81 -3.17
N HIS A 320 -14.82 -8.56 -2.94
CA HIS A 320 -15.72 -7.47 -2.54
C HIS A 320 -16.70 -7.08 -3.65
N TYR A 321 -16.26 -7.04 -4.91
CA TYR A 321 -17.14 -6.83 -6.07
C TYR A 321 -18.12 -8.00 -6.27
N ASP A 322 -17.72 -9.24 -5.98
CA ASP A 322 -18.57 -10.45 -6.09
C ASP A 322 -19.77 -10.42 -5.13
N ARG A 323 -19.67 -9.73 -4.00
CA ARG A 323 -20.77 -9.57 -3.03
C ARG A 323 -21.93 -8.69 -3.54
N HIS A 324 -21.73 -7.91 -4.60
CA HIS A 324 -22.77 -7.02 -5.11
C HIS A 324 -23.86 -7.80 -5.85
N GLN A 325 -25.12 -7.72 -5.40
CA GLN A 325 -26.23 -8.46 -6.00
C GLN A 325 -27.01 -7.69 -7.09
N PRO A 326 -27.44 -6.43 -6.89
CA PRO A 326 -28.39 -5.75 -7.79
C PRO A 326 -27.95 -5.64 -9.25
N HIS A 327 -26.65 -5.53 -9.51
CA HIS A 327 -26.11 -5.34 -10.84
C HIS A 327 -25.02 -6.37 -11.18
N ARG A 328 -25.01 -7.51 -10.48
CA ARG A 328 -24.00 -8.56 -10.63
C ARG A 328 -23.76 -8.98 -12.08
N ASP A 329 -24.82 -8.99 -12.90
CA ASP A 329 -24.80 -9.45 -14.29
C ASP A 329 -24.35 -8.36 -15.29
N GLN A 330 -24.22 -7.11 -14.84
CA GLN A 330 -23.76 -6.01 -15.70
C GLN A 330 -22.26 -6.14 -16.01
N PRO A 331 -21.80 -5.74 -17.22
CA PRO A 331 -20.40 -5.89 -17.63
C PRO A 331 -19.38 -5.26 -16.66
N PHE A 332 -19.71 -4.11 -16.07
CA PHE A 332 -18.86 -3.41 -15.11
C PHE A 332 -18.54 -4.28 -13.88
N TRP A 333 -19.56 -4.95 -13.33
CA TRP A 333 -19.47 -5.78 -12.14
C TRP A 333 -18.86 -7.15 -12.46
N ARG A 334 -19.32 -7.82 -13.53
CA ARG A 334 -18.80 -9.13 -13.97
C ARG A 334 -17.29 -9.14 -14.24
N ARG A 335 -16.74 -8.04 -14.77
CA ARG A 335 -15.29 -7.93 -15.06
C ARG A 335 -14.44 -7.80 -13.79
N ARG A 336 -15.03 -7.35 -12.69
CA ARG A 336 -14.33 -7.03 -11.43
C ARG A 336 -14.53 -8.10 -10.36
N ALA A 337 -15.64 -8.82 -10.41
CA ALA A 337 -15.96 -9.88 -9.45
C ALA A 337 -15.15 -11.16 -9.70
N ALA A 338 -14.66 -11.75 -8.60
CA ALA A 338 -14.19 -13.14 -8.58
C ALA A 338 -14.44 -13.74 -7.19
N ARG A 339 -14.98 -14.95 -7.16
CA ARG A 339 -15.27 -15.65 -5.91
C ARG A 339 -13.95 -16.01 -5.20
N PRO A 340 -13.79 -15.69 -3.90
CA PRO A 340 -12.60 -16.10 -3.16
C PRO A 340 -12.57 -17.64 -3.01
N PRO A 341 -11.38 -18.24 -2.88
CA PRO A 341 -11.27 -19.66 -2.55
C PRO A 341 -11.89 -19.95 -1.18
N ASP A 342 -12.43 -21.15 -1.00
CA ASP A 342 -13.00 -21.58 0.27
C ASP A 342 -11.91 -21.66 1.34
N THR A 343 -11.97 -20.76 2.33
CA THR A 343 -11.09 -20.81 3.51
C THR A 343 -11.76 -21.62 4.61
N HIS A 344 -11.09 -22.66 5.09
CA HIS A 344 -11.56 -23.38 6.27
C HIS A 344 -11.29 -22.55 7.54
N PRO A 345 -12.26 -22.46 8.46
CA PRO A 345 -12.03 -21.75 9.71
C PRO A 345 -10.93 -22.43 10.54
N PRO A 346 -10.07 -21.64 11.22
CA PRO A 346 -9.01 -22.19 12.06
C PRO A 346 -9.59 -23.04 13.20
N ARG A 347 -8.96 -24.18 13.51
CA ARG A 347 -9.30 -24.96 14.72
C ARG A 347 -8.65 -24.31 15.94
N PRO A 348 -9.41 -23.96 16.99
CA PRO A 348 -8.81 -23.40 18.21
C PRO A 348 -7.95 -24.44 18.94
N LEU A 349 -6.86 -23.97 19.55
CA LEU A 349 -6.03 -24.77 20.46
C LEU A 349 -6.81 -25.06 21.75
N THR A 350 -6.86 -26.33 22.17
CA THR A 350 -7.57 -26.76 23.39
C THR A 350 -6.61 -27.23 24.48
N THR A 351 -7.10 -27.41 25.72
CA THR A 351 -6.28 -27.94 26.82
C THR A 351 -5.81 -29.37 26.57
N ASP A 352 -6.60 -30.18 25.86
CA ASP A 352 -6.25 -31.55 25.48
C ASP A 352 -5.02 -31.60 24.56
N ASP A 353 -4.89 -30.60 23.69
CA ASP A 353 -3.76 -30.45 22.76
C ASP A 353 -2.41 -30.28 23.49
N LEU A 354 -2.41 -29.77 24.74
CA LEU A 354 -1.19 -29.56 25.53
C LEU A 354 -0.46 -30.87 25.86
N HIS A 355 -1.20 -31.97 25.96
CA HIS A 355 -0.66 -33.28 26.37
C HIS A 355 -0.32 -34.18 25.19
N ARG A 356 -0.61 -33.73 23.96
CA ARG A 356 -0.39 -34.51 22.75
C ARG A 356 0.98 -34.21 22.13
N PRO A 357 1.59 -35.18 21.41
CA PRO A 357 2.75 -34.92 20.58
C PRO A 357 2.44 -33.83 19.57
N VAL A 358 3.39 -32.91 19.37
CA VAL A 358 3.25 -31.79 18.43
C VAL A 358 4.25 -31.93 17.30
N ARG A 359 3.83 -31.63 16.08
CA ARG A 359 4.70 -31.59 14.90
C ARG A 359 4.32 -30.45 13.97
N LEU A 360 5.24 -30.13 13.07
CA LEU A 360 4.93 -29.27 11.93
C LEU A 360 3.96 -30.01 10.99
N SER A 361 3.01 -29.27 10.41
CA SER A 361 2.14 -29.79 9.35
C SER A 361 2.97 -30.35 8.19
N ALA A 362 2.51 -31.45 7.57
CA ALA A 362 3.19 -32.04 6.42
C ALA A 362 3.20 -31.10 5.20
N ASP A 363 2.25 -30.17 5.13
CA ASP A 363 2.16 -29.15 4.09
C ASP A 363 3.01 -27.91 4.40
N ALA A 364 3.63 -27.84 5.57
CA ALA A 364 4.48 -26.73 5.97
C ALA A 364 5.94 -27.02 5.67
N ALA A 365 6.65 -26.00 5.16
CA ALA A 365 8.07 -26.10 4.85
C ALA A 365 8.82 -24.87 5.36
N VAL A 366 10.09 -25.06 5.73
CA VAL A 366 11.00 -23.96 6.07
C VAL A 366 11.80 -23.58 4.83
N VAL A 367 11.65 -22.34 4.38
CA VAL A 367 12.28 -21.81 3.17
C VAL A 367 13.12 -20.56 3.50
N PRO A 368 14.22 -20.30 2.78
CA PRO A 368 14.91 -19.02 2.88
C PRO A 368 14.00 -17.91 2.36
N THR A 369 13.89 -16.82 3.09
CA THR A 369 13.04 -15.68 2.71
C THR A 369 13.72 -14.37 3.12
N PRO A 370 13.77 -13.38 2.22
CA PRO A 370 14.41 -12.11 2.51
C PRO A 370 13.53 -11.29 3.45
N CYS A 371 14.10 -10.88 4.58
CA CYS A 371 13.39 -10.17 5.65
C CYS A 371 14.13 -8.87 6.02
N PRO A 372 13.40 -7.77 6.28
CA PRO A 372 14.00 -6.57 6.85
C PRO A 372 14.34 -6.84 8.31
N VAL A 373 15.60 -6.67 8.68
CA VAL A 373 16.12 -6.84 10.05
C VAL A 373 16.89 -5.58 10.41
N GLY A 374 16.31 -4.78 11.29
CA GLY A 374 16.79 -3.41 11.50
C GLY A 374 16.67 -2.61 10.20
N ASP A 375 17.79 -2.06 9.74
CA ASP A 375 17.88 -1.20 8.57
C ASP A 375 18.35 -1.89 7.29
N VAL A 376 18.59 -3.21 7.34
CA VAL A 376 19.05 -4.01 6.20
C VAL A 376 18.13 -5.18 5.91
N VAL A 377 18.15 -5.68 4.67
CA VAL A 377 17.50 -6.92 4.29
C VAL A 377 18.49 -8.07 4.43
N THR A 378 18.03 -9.17 5.03
CA THR A 378 18.83 -10.40 5.19
C THR A 378 17.98 -11.64 4.95
N MET A 379 18.61 -12.72 4.49
CA MET A 379 17.92 -14.01 4.40
C MET A 379 17.63 -14.57 5.79
N ARG A 380 16.39 -15.03 5.99
CA ARG A 380 15.93 -15.70 7.21
C ARG A 380 15.21 -17.00 6.87
N ARG A 381 15.13 -17.91 7.83
CA ARG A 381 14.33 -19.13 7.73
C ARG A 381 12.88 -18.77 8.03
N ALA A 382 12.01 -18.90 7.04
CA ALA A 382 10.59 -18.61 7.14
C ALA A 382 9.75 -19.85 6.92
N LEU A 383 8.58 -19.91 7.56
CA LEU A 383 7.64 -21.00 7.42
C LEU A 383 6.65 -20.68 6.30
N THR A 384 6.47 -21.59 5.34
CA THR A 384 5.42 -21.55 4.32
C THR A 384 4.40 -22.66 4.54
N HIS A 385 3.15 -22.44 4.14
CA HIS A 385 2.05 -23.39 4.22
C HIS A 385 0.88 -22.92 3.34
N PRO A 386 -0.02 -23.80 2.83
CA PRO A 386 -1.14 -23.40 1.99
C PRO A 386 -2.12 -22.39 2.61
N THR A 387 -2.24 -22.35 3.94
CA THR A 387 -3.06 -21.34 4.65
C THR A 387 -2.38 -19.99 4.77
N LEU A 388 -1.05 -19.93 4.58
CA LEU A 388 -0.30 -18.70 4.64
C LEU A 388 -0.22 -18.06 3.26
N ALA A 389 -0.60 -16.78 3.17
CA ALA A 389 -0.49 -16.03 1.94
C ALA A 389 0.99 -15.88 1.48
N THR A 390 1.95 -15.91 2.41
CA THR A 390 3.39 -15.91 2.13
C THR A 390 4.19 -16.56 3.25
N PRO A 391 5.47 -16.92 3.00
CA PRO A 391 6.37 -17.33 4.05
C PRO A 391 6.45 -16.30 5.19
N ILE A 392 6.46 -16.78 6.43
CA ILE A 392 6.52 -15.95 7.64
C ILE A 392 7.73 -16.36 8.47
N ALA A 393 8.64 -15.40 8.70
CA ALA A 393 9.80 -15.58 9.59
C ALA A 393 9.50 -15.18 11.04
N HIS A 394 8.46 -14.36 11.28
CA HIS A 394 8.17 -13.80 12.60
C HIS A 394 6.66 -13.79 12.91
N VAL A 395 6.31 -14.06 14.18
CA VAL A 395 4.97 -13.85 14.72
C VAL A 395 5.05 -12.74 15.76
N GLY A 396 4.45 -11.58 15.48
CA GLY A 396 4.70 -10.38 16.27
C GLY A 396 6.19 -10.00 16.23
N SER A 397 6.84 -9.93 17.39
CA SER A 397 8.28 -9.69 17.51
C SER A 397 9.14 -10.97 17.58
N THR A 398 8.52 -12.14 17.51
CA THR A 398 9.18 -13.43 17.76
C THR A 398 9.64 -14.08 16.46
N GLU A 399 10.93 -14.35 16.33
CA GLU A 399 11.49 -15.11 15.20
C GLU A 399 11.13 -16.60 15.34
N LEU A 400 10.59 -17.20 14.27
CA LEU A 400 10.13 -18.58 14.29
C LEU A 400 11.27 -19.59 14.18
N ALA A 401 12.37 -19.26 13.48
CA ALA A 401 13.41 -20.23 13.18
C ALA A 401 14.02 -20.92 14.43
N PRO A 402 14.40 -20.18 15.50
CA PRO A 402 14.90 -20.82 16.73
C PRO A 402 13.86 -21.69 17.42
N LEU A 403 12.58 -21.31 17.33
CA LEU A 403 11.47 -22.05 17.93
C LEU A 403 11.18 -23.36 17.22
N LEU A 404 11.30 -23.36 15.89
CA LEU A 404 11.11 -24.55 15.05
C LEU A 404 12.17 -25.61 15.31
N ASP A 405 13.40 -25.22 15.69
CA ASP A 405 14.48 -26.15 16.01
C ASP A 405 14.18 -26.98 17.28
N CYS A 406 13.28 -26.50 18.16
CA CYS A 406 12.84 -27.23 19.35
C CYS A 406 11.83 -28.36 19.06
N LEU A 407 11.11 -28.33 17.92
CA LEU A 407 9.98 -29.23 17.65
C LEU A 407 10.36 -30.71 17.64
N GLY A 408 11.57 -31.05 17.17
CA GLY A 408 12.05 -32.44 17.12
C GLY A 408 12.50 -33.03 18.46
N HIS A 409 12.51 -32.23 19.53
CA HIS A 409 13.13 -32.58 20.81
C HIS A 409 12.13 -32.65 21.99
N THR A 410 10.83 -32.55 21.71
CA THR A 410 9.79 -32.39 22.74
C THR A 410 8.71 -33.46 22.60
N ALA A 411 8.31 -34.08 23.71
CA ALA A 411 7.32 -35.16 23.72
C ALA A 411 5.87 -34.68 23.62
N SER A 412 5.59 -33.44 24.03
CA SER A 412 4.26 -32.82 24.02
C SER A 412 4.30 -31.32 23.70
N LEU A 413 3.15 -30.72 23.37
CA LEU A 413 3.04 -29.27 23.21
C LEU A 413 3.39 -28.52 24.51
N ALA A 414 3.06 -29.06 25.68
CA ALA A 414 3.47 -28.48 26.96
C ALA A 414 5.00 -28.48 27.15
N ASP A 415 5.70 -29.53 26.70
CA ASP A 415 7.17 -29.56 26.69
C ASP A 415 7.75 -28.52 25.74
N LEU A 416 7.16 -28.36 24.56
CA LEU A 416 7.56 -27.34 23.59
C LEU A 416 7.41 -25.92 24.16
N LEU A 417 6.27 -25.62 24.77
CA LEU A 417 6.04 -24.33 25.42
C LEU A 417 7.05 -24.06 26.55
N ARG A 418 7.41 -25.09 27.34
CA ARG A 418 8.48 -24.98 28.35
C ARG A 418 9.83 -24.69 27.71
N ALA A 419 10.18 -25.39 26.64
CA ALA A 419 11.44 -25.17 25.91
C ALA A 419 11.52 -23.75 25.34
N TRP A 420 10.45 -23.27 24.70
CA TRP A 420 10.37 -21.91 24.19
C TRP A 420 10.45 -20.86 25.31
N SER A 421 9.86 -21.15 26.46
CA SER A 421 9.87 -20.25 27.62
C SER A 421 11.27 -20.05 28.23
N ALA A 422 12.27 -20.84 27.83
CA ALA A 422 13.67 -20.61 28.21
C ALA A 422 14.28 -19.37 27.53
N HIS A 423 13.72 -18.96 26.37
CA HIS A 423 14.25 -17.87 25.55
C HIS A 423 13.21 -16.80 25.20
N LEU A 424 11.94 -17.03 25.57
CA LEU A 424 10.81 -16.17 25.24
C LEU A 424 9.90 -16.02 26.48
N PRO A 425 9.31 -14.85 26.75
CA PRO A 425 8.27 -14.74 27.76
C PRO A 425 7.13 -15.74 27.53
N ALA A 426 6.67 -16.43 28.58
CA ALA A 426 5.66 -17.50 28.47
C ALA A 426 4.40 -17.08 27.69
N ARG A 427 3.89 -15.87 27.93
CA ARG A 427 2.74 -15.32 27.19
C ARG A 427 2.99 -15.21 25.68
N GLN A 428 4.20 -14.85 25.26
CA GLN A 428 4.56 -14.79 23.84
C GLN A 428 4.72 -16.19 23.26
N ALA A 429 5.23 -17.16 24.03
CA ALA A 429 5.37 -18.54 23.58
C ALA A 429 3.98 -19.16 23.34
N GLU A 430 3.06 -18.97 24.29
CA GLU A 430 1.66 -19.39 24.16
C GLU A 430 0.96 -18.71 22.97
N ALA A 431 1.12 -17.40 22.82
CA ALA A 431 0.52 -16.66 21.69
C ALA A 431 1.07 -17.15 20.34
N THR A 432 2.37 -17.41 20.26
CA THR A 432 3.02 -17.94 19.04
C THR A 432 2.53 -19.35 18.73
N ALA A 433 2.50 -20.24 19.73
CA ALA A 433 2.02 -21.61 19.56
C ALA A 433 0.55 -21.65 19.14
N ARG A 434 -0.29 -20.85 19.80
CA ARG A 434 -1.72 -20.72 19.47
C ARG A 434 -1.91 -20.24 18.04
N TRP A 435 -1.19 -19.19 17.65
CA TRP A 435 -1.27 -18.68 16.27
C TRP A 435 -0.84 -19.74 15.26
N LEU A 436 0.30 -20.42 15.49
CA LEU A 436 0.77 -21.49 14.61
C LEU A 436 -0.28 -22.63 14.52
N PHE A 437 -0.92 -22.97 15.62
CA PHE A 437 -1.95 -24.00 15.67
C PHE A 437 -3.21 -23.60 14.89
N GLU A 438 -3.70 -22.39 15.10
CA GLU A 438 -4.87 -21.84 14.41
C GLU A 438 -4.62 -21.74 12.90
N GLN A 439 -3.40 -21.41 12.48
CA GLN A 439 -3.03 -21.43 11.06
C GLN A 439 -2.84 -22.84 10.48
N GLY A 440 -2.95 -23.90 11.30
CA GLY A 440 -2.73 -25.29 10.89
C GLY A 440 -1.25 -25.63 10.66
N LEU A 441 -0.32 -24.78 11.13
CA LEU A 441 1.13 -24.94 10.96
C LEU A 441 1.70 -25.94 11.97
N LEU A 442 1.19 -25.90 13.20
CA LEU A 442 1.42 -26.91 14.21
C LEU A 442 0.19 -27.81 14.32
N VAL A 443 0.42 -29.11 14.36
CA VAL A 443 -0.63 -30.12 14.51
C VAL A 443 -0.28 -31.08 15.65
N THR A 444 -1.29 -31.45 16.41
CA THR A 444 -1.19 -32.46 17.46
C THR A 444 -1.51 -33.86 16.93
N GLY A 445 -0.88 -34.87 17.52
CA GLY A 445 -1.07 -36.29 17.20
C GLY A 445 -2.37 -36.90 17.69
#